data_AF-A0A9C7PIH0-F1
#
_entry.id   AF-A0A9C7PIH0-F1
#
_cell.length_a   1.000
_cell.length_b   1.000
_cell.length_c   1.000
_cell.angle_alpha   90.00
_cell.angle_beta   90.00
_cell.angle_gamma   90.00
#
_symmetry.space_group_name_H-M   'P 1'
#
loop_
_entity.id
_entity.type
_entity.pdbx_description
1 polymer ?
#
loop_
_entity_poly.entity_id
_entity_poly.type
_entity_poly.pdbx_seq_one_letter_code
_entity_poly.pdbx_strand_id
1 'polypeptide(L)'
;MDLSFGIESLSEEYWNGVPSPNSSALILTPSVGYLFSTKKGAIGINIQRPIFLEGSFSAYAGDMDQGTSVWQIVLSFRSMASKLN
;
A
#
# COMPACT_ATOMS: atom_id res chain seq x y z
N MET A 1 2.64 -7.99 -18.38
CA MET A 1 1.50 -7.49 -17.59
C MET A 1 1.64 -8.07 -16.19
N ASP A 2 1.56 -7.23 -15.16
CA ASP A 2 1.61 -7.60 -13.75
C ASP A 2 0.22 -7.40 -13.13
N LEU A 3 -0.28 -8.40 -12.42
CA LEU A 3 -1.55 -8.36 -11.69
C LEU A 3 -1.27 -8.86 -10.28
N SER A 4 -1.60 -8.05 -9.28
CA SER A 4 -1.29 -8.36 -7.89
C SER A 4 -2.38 -7.82 -6.95
N PHE A 5 -2.46 -8.38 -5.75
CA PHE A 5 -3.23 -7.81 -4.66
C PHE A 5 -2.41 -7.91 -3.36
N GLY A 6 -2.54 -6.91 -2.50
CA GLY A 6 -1.96 -6.88 -1.17
C GLY A 6 -3.04 -6.93 -0.10
N ILE A 7 -2.73 -7.51 1.05
CA ILE A 7 -3.55 -7.45 2.26
C ILE A 7 -2.66 -6.94 3.38
N GLU A 8 -3.09 -5.88 4.05
CA GLU A 8 -2.35 -5.24 5.13
C GLU A 8 -3.26 -5.11 6.36
N SER A 9 -2.74 -5.44 7.53
CA SER A 9 -3.42 -5.29 8.82
C SER A 9 -2.59 -4.37 9.71
N LEU A 10 -3.20 -3.28 10.16
CA LEU A 10 -2.64 -2.35 11.13
C LEU A 10 -3.31 -2.60 12.48
N SER A 11 -2.48 -2.81 13.51
CA SER A 11 -2.94 -2.95 14.90
C SER A 11 -3.23 -1.59 15.51
N GLU A 12 -4.11 -1.55 16.52
CA GLU A 12 -4.38 -0.33 17.26
C GLU A 12 -3.12 0.19 17.98
N GLU A 13 -2.83 1.47 17.80
CA GLU A 13 -1.74 2.20 18.43
C GLU A 13 -2.26 3.07 19.58
N TYR A 14 -1.36 3.40 20.52
CA TYR A 14 -1.71 4.12 21.74
C TYR A 14 -0.78 5.30 21.99
N TRP A 15 -1.33 6.46 22.33
CA TRP A 15 -0.60 7.63 22.81
C TRP A 15 -0.79 7.76 24.32
N ASN A 16 0.29 7.59 25.10
CA ASN A 16 0.24 7.63 26.57
C ASN A 16 -0.82 6.68 27.17
N GLY A 17 -1.03 5.51 26.55
CA GLY A 17 -2.03 4.53 26.96
C GLY A 17 -3.46 4.82 26.48
N VAL A 18 -3.68 5.89 25.70
CA VAL A 18 -4.97 6.20 25.08
C VAL A 18 -4.99 5.71 23.63
N PRO A 19 -5.97 4.90 23.20
CA PRO A 19 -6.03 4.38 21.84
C PRO A 19 -6.17 5.52 20.83
N SER A 20 -5.43 5.41 19.72
CA SER A 20 -5.48 6.35 18.62
C SER A 20 -6.57 5.93 17.63
N PRO A 21 -7.62 6.74 17.40
CA PRO A 21 -8.84 6.31 16.72
C PRO A 21 -8.69 5.99 15.22
N ASN A 22 -7.51 6.14 14.63
CA ASN A 22 -7.22 5.92 13.21
C ASN A 22 -6.00 5.02 12.97
N SER A 23 -5.60 4.29 14.00
CA SER A 23 -4.38 3.49 13.99
C SER A 23 -4.60 2.03 13.55
N SER A 24 -5.79 1.48 13.77
CA SER A 24 -6.13 0.15 13.30
C SER A 24 -6.86 0.19 11.96
N ALA A 25 -6.49 -0.70 11.05
CA ALA A 25 -7.12 -0.86 9.75
C ALA A 25 -6.88 -2.25 9.16
N LEU A 26 -7.80 -2.69 8.31
CA LEU A 26 -7.59 -3.83 7.41
C LEU A 26 -7.76 -3.33 5.98
N ILE A 27 -6.73 -3.51 5.15
CA ILE A 27 -6.65 -2.90 3.82
C ILE A 27 -6.42 -3.99 2.77
N LEU A 28 -7.26 -3.99 1.73
CA LEU A 28 -7.07 -4.78 0.52
C LEU A 28 -6.64 -3.85 -0.62
N THR A 29 -5.53 -4.17 -1.28
CA THR A 29 -4.95 -3.31 -2.32
C THR A 29 -4.80 -4.07 -3.64
N PRO A 30 -5.83 -4.08 -4.50
CA PRO A 30 -5.66 -4.53 -5.88
C PRO A 30 -4.68 -3.62 -6.65
N SER A 31 -3.90 -4.24 -7.53
CA SER A 31 -2.83 -3.62 -8.30
C SER A 31 -2.76 -4.20 -9.71
N VAL A 32 -2.55 -3.31 -10.68
CA VAL A 32 -2.25 -3.68 -12.07
C VAL A 32 -1.10 -2.83 -12.58
N GLY A 33 -0.24 -3.44 -13.39
CA GLY A 33 0.84 -2.71 -14.01
C GLY A 33 1.68 -3.53 -14.97
N TYR A 34 2.93 -3.11 -15.09
CA TYR A 34 3.86 -3.72 -16.02
C TYR A 34 5.26 -3.79 -15.44
N LEU A 35 5.94 -4.89 -15.75
CA LEU A 35 7.32 -5.15 -15.38
C LEU A 35 8.19 -5.15 -16.64
N PHE A 36 9.20 -4.28 -16.65
CA PHE A 36 10.18 -4.15 -17.73
C PHE A 36 11.50 -4.80 -17.30
N SER A 37 11.93 -5.82 -18.03
CA SER A 37 13.27 -6.40 -17.84
C SER A 37 14.34 -5.47 -18.41
N THR A 38 15.44 -5.32 -17.69
CA THR A 38 16.62 -4.55 -18.09
C THR A 38 17.87 -5.42 -17.94
N LYS A 39 19.02 -4.98 -18.47
CA LYS A 39 20.30 -5.70 -18.28
C LYS A 39 20.77 -5.77 -16.82
N LYS A 40 20.23 -4.93 -15.93
CA LYS A 40 20.67 -4.80 -14.53
C LYS A 40 19.63 -5.30 -13.51
N GLY A 41 18.46 -5.77 -13.97
CA GLY A 41 17.32 -5.99 -13.09
C GLY A 41 15.99 -5.85 -13.81
N ALA A 42 14.92 -5.63 -13.05
CA ALA A 42 13.59 -5.34 -13.56
C ALA A 42 13.03 -4.07 -12.93
N ILE A 43 12.34 -3.25 -13.72
CA ILE A 43 11.62 -2.05 -13.27
C ILE A 43 10.13 -2.36 -13.34
N GLY A 44 9.40 -2.13 -12.26
CA GLY A 44 7.94 -2.28 -12.21
C GLY A 44 7.25 -0.93 -12.04
N ILE A 45 6.19 -0.70 -12.82
CA ILE A 45 5.30 0.45 -12.68
C ILE A 45 3.89 -0.09 -12.48
N ASN A 46 3.27 0.21 -11.35
CA ASN A 46 1.95 -0.27 -10.98
C ASN A 46 1.03 0.88 -10.56
N ILE A 47 -0.26 0.72 -10.86
CA ILE A 47 -1.34 1.54 -10.34
C ILE A 47 -2.11 0.69 -9.34
N GLN A 48 -2.28 1.20 -8.12
CA GLN A 48 -2.92 0.50 -7.03
C GLN A 48 -4.08 1.31 -6.46
N ARG A 49 -5.06 0.61 -5.91
CA ARG A 49 -6.21 1.24 -5.25
C ARG A 49 -6.47 0.56 -3.90
N PRO A 50 -5.95 1.11 -2.79
CA PRO A 50 -6.24 0.60 -1.46
C PRO A 50 -7.73 0.72 -1.12
N ILE A 51 -8.28 -0.34 -0.53
CA ILE A 51 -9.68 -0.44 -0.08
C ILE A 51 -9.64 -0.80 1.41
N PHE A 52 -10.11 0.11 2.26
CA PHE A 52 -10.23 -0.11 3.69
C PHE A 52 -11.46 -0.98 3.96
N LEU A 53 -11.24 -2.20 4.45
CA LEU A 53 -12.28 -3.13 4.88
C LEU A 53 -12.71 -2.85 6.32
N GLU A 54 -11.76 -2.46 7.17
CA GLU A 54 -11.96 -2.04 8.55
C GLU A 54 -11.05 -0.83 8.86
N GLY A 55 -11.44 0.00 9.83
CA GLY A 55 -10.75 1.25 10.15
C GLY A 55 -10.96 2.35 9.10
N SER A 56 -10.36 3.52 9.30
CA SER A 56 -10.41 4.62 8.32
C SER A 56 -9.14 5.47 8.37
N PHE A 57 -8.76 6.05 7.22
CA PHE A 57 -7.70 7.05 7.16
C PHE A 57 -8.22 8.38 7.72
N SER A 58 -8.16 8.56 9.04
CA SER A 58 -8.60 9.81 9.68
C SER A 58 -7.44 10.81 9.71
N ALA A 59 -7.15 11.44 8.58
CA ALA A 59 -6.49 12.75 8.60
C ALA A 59 -7.49 13.87 8.97
N TYR A 60 -8.79 13.56 9.01
CA TYR A 60 -9.87 14.48 9.34
C TYR A 60 -10.83 13.80 10.32
N ALA A 61 -10.88 14.31 11.55
CA ALA A 61 -11.82 13.87 12.57
C ALA A 61 -13.23 14.41 12.24
N GLY A 62 -14.12 13.52 11.80
CA GLY A 62 -15.52 13.82 11.61
C GLY A 62 -16.21 12.65 10.92
N ASP A 63 -17.38 12.27 11.41
CA ASP A 63 -18.34 11.35 10.78
C ASP A 63 -18.70 11.85 9.37
N MET A 64 -17.80 11.61 8.43
CA MET A 64 -18.03 11.87 7.02
C MET A 64 -17.98 10.52 6.34
N ASP A 65 -19.09 10.20 5.69
CA ASP A 65 -19.29 9.12 4.73
C ASP A 65 -18.40 9.37 3.49
N GLN A 66 -17.08 9.42 3.72
CA GLN A 66 -16.08 9.98 2.82
C GLN A 66 -15.23 8.84 2.30
N GLY A 67 -15.79 8.12 1.32
CA GLY A 67 -15.05 7.20 0.47
C GLY A 67 -13.94 7.95 -0.29
N THR A 68 -12.82 8.22 0.38
CA THR A 68 -11.63 8.78 -0.25
C THR A 68 -11.02 7.69 -1.11
N SER A 69 -11.33 7.71 -2.40
CA SER A 69 -10.75 6.78 -3.37
C SER A 69 -9.31 7.20 -3.67
N VAL A 70 -8.36 6.70 -2.89
CA VAL A 70 -6.92 6.91 -3.12
C VAL A 70 -6.45 6.01 -4.27
N TRP A 71 -5.75 6.59 -5.23
CA TRP A 71 -4.99 5.87 -6.24
C TRP A 71 -3.50 6.07 -5.97
N GLN A 72 -2.73 5.00 -6.02
CA GLN A 72 -1.28 5.03 -5.80
C GLN A 72 -0.55 4.62 -7.08
N ILE A 73 0.56 5.30 -7.34
CA ILE A 73 1.53 4.90 -8.37
C ILE A 73 2.72 4.31 -7.64
N VAL A 74 3.04 3.05 -7.92
CA VAL A 74 4.15 2.34 -7.28
C VAL A 74 5.24 2.09 -8.33
N LEU A 75 6.42 2.62 -8.04
CA LEU A 75 7.64 2.39 -8.81
C LEU A 75 8.52 1.42 -8.03
N SER A 76 8.96 0.34 -8.68
CA SER A 76 9.81 -0.68 -8.08
C SER A 76 11.01 -0.98 -8.97
N PHE A 77 12.13 -1.32 -8.33
CA PHE A 77 13.30 -1.83 -9.01
C PHE A 77 13.81 -3.06 -8.28
N ARG A 78 14.00 -4.16 -9.00
CA ARG A 78 14.64 -5.37 -8.50
C ARG A 78 15.96 -5.56 -9.25
N SER A 79 17.09 -5.42 -8.55
CA SER A 79 18.40 -5.68 -9.14
C SER A 79 18.62 -7.16 -9.41
N MET A 80 19.49 -7.47 -10.37
CA MET A 80 20.05 -8.81 -10.51
C MET A 80 21.15 -9.02 -9.46
N ALA A 81 21.23 -10.23 -8.92
CA ALA A 81 22.32 -10.60 -8.04
C ALA A 81 23.65 -10.47 -8.78
N SER A 82 24.54 -9.61 -8.29
CA SER A 82 25.94 -9.62 -8.70
C SER A 82 26.68 -10.63 -7.84
N LYS A 83 27.55 -11.45 -8.45
CA LYS A 83 28.54 -12.18 -7.66
C LYS A 83 29.41 -11.15 -6.95
N LEU A 84 29.44 -11.19 -5.62
CA LEU A 84 30.49 -10.56 -4.83
C LEU A 84 31.72 -11.47 -4.99
N ASN A 85 32.70 -11.02 -5.75
CA ASN A 85 34.03 -11.63 -5.81
C ASN A 85 34.89 -11.05 -4.69
#